data_AF-F0ZWB0-F1
#
_entry.id   AF-F0ZWB0-F1
#
_cell.length_a   1.000
_cell.length_b   1.000
_cell.length_c   1.000
_cell.angle_alpha   90.00
_cell.angle_beta   90.00
_cell.angle_gamma   90.00
#
_symmetry.space_group_name_H-M   'P 1'
#
loop_
_entity.id
_entity.type
_entity.pdbx_description
1 polymer ?
#
loop_
_entity_poly.entity_id
_entity_poly.type
_entity_poly.pdbx_seq_one_letter_code
_entity_poly.pdbx_strand_id
1 'polypeptide(L)'
;MDTDIIEIQKPKPVDPVETIVVPEITENEKEEIKKQQEEEEQDQQQEDEDNKIVPEIKKEENNTVNNNNNDDDNTKKVSNVKRGVCQIQGPTRGKPVSGRVWKTPSTKFNSAIKVNKGLQTTFEQKQKQREDLKRMKEKQNEIREKTKQDKIDMHNSIRENKKIKEENIKKSEQVQVINNTLKLKKLSKKDWKLYRKN
;
A
#
# COMPACT_ATOMS: atom_id res chain seq x y z
N MET A 1 -16.32 56.78 -29.36
CA MET A 1 -15.44 56.21 -28.32
C MET A 1 -16.35 56.15 -27.13
N ASP A 2 -17.15 55.10 -27.08
CA ASP A 2 -18.33 55.07 -26.21
C ASP A 2 -18.04 53.94 -25.23
N THR A 3 -17.67 54.35 -24.01
CA THR A 3 -17.38 53.43 -22.91
C THR A 3 -18.69 53.10 -22.22
N ASP A 4 -19.24 51.93 -22.52
CA ASP A 4 -20.38 51.37 -21.81
C ASP A 4 -20.00 51.12 -20.34
N ILE A 5 -20.63 51.89 -19.45
CA ILE A 5 -20.52 51.74 -18.00
C ILE A 5 -21.30 50.49 -17.61
N ILE A 6 -20.60 49.46 -17.17
CA ILE A 6 -21.21 48.21 -16.67
C ILE A 6 -21.87 48.52 -15.32
N GLU A 7 -23.20 48.52 -15.31
CA GLU A 7 -24.02 48.64 -14.12
C GLU A 7 -23.87 47.39 -13.26
N ILE A 8 -23.20 47.53 -12.12
CA ILE A 8 -22.99 46.46 -11.15
C ILE A 8 -24.32 46.15 -10.47
N GLN A 9 -24.93 45.02 -10.83
CA GLN A 9 -26.08 44.46 -10.14
C GLN A 9 -25.73 44.16 -8.68
N LYS A 10 -26.48 44.75 -7.73
CA LYS A 10 -26.33 44.45 -6.30
C LYS A 10 -26.72 42.99 -6.03
N PRO A 11 -25.97 42.25 -5.19
CA PRO A 11 -26.32 40.88 -4.84
C PRO A 11 -27.66 40.85 -4.09
N LYS A 12 -28.50 39.87 -4.42
CA LYS A 12 -29.79 39.64 -3.77
C LYS A 12 -29.59 39.28 -2.30
N PRO A 13 -30.48 39.72 -1.39
CA PRO A 13 -30.42 39.32 0.02
C PRO A 13 -30.58 37.80 0.14
N VAL A 14 -29.70 37.19 0.93
CA VAL A 14 -29.75 35.76 1.26
C VAL A 14 -30.79 35.58 2.36
N ASP A 15 -31.75 34.68 2.13
CA ASP A 15 -32.80 34.35 3.10
C ASP A 15 -32.19 33.82 4.41
N PRO A 16 -32.80 34.10 5.58
CA PRO A 16 -32.30 33.60 6.85
C PRO A 16 -32.36 32.07 6.87
N VAL A 17 -31.21 31.46 7.12
CA VAL A 17 -31.05 30.01 7.27
C VAL A 17 -32.02 29.51 8.35
N GLU A 18 -32.91 28.60 7.98
CA GLU A 18 -33.76 27.89 8.92
C GLU A 18 -32.89 27.24 10.01
N THR A 19 -33.08 27.67 11.25
CA THR A 19 -32.47 27.02 12.42
C THR A 19 -32.98 25.59 12.49
N ILE A 20 -32.10 24.64 12.14
CA ILE A 20 -32.32 23.21 12.36
C ILE A 20 -32.46 23.01 13.87
N VAL A 21 -33.67 22.72 14.31
CA VAL A 21 -33.96 22.25 15.66
C VAL A 21 -33.29 20.89 15.79
N VAL A 22 -32.11 20.88 16.45
CA VAL A 22 -31.43 19.64 16.83
C VAL A 22 -32.35 18.92 17.81
N PRO A 23 -32.83 17.69 17.51
CA PRO A 23 -33.64 16.94 18.47
C PRO A 23 -32.79 16.66 19.71
N GLU A 24 -33.34 16.99 20.87
CA GLU A 24 -32.72 16.76 22.17
C GLU A 24 -32.69 15.24 22.41
N ILE A 25 -31.54 14.64 22.12
CA ILE A 25 -31.28 13.20 22.23
C ILE A 25 -31.57 12.76 23.66
N THR A 26 -32.51 11.81 23.80
CA THR A 26 -32.93 11.30 25.11
C THR A 26 -31.78 10.54 25.78
N GLU A 27 -31.73 10.52 27.13
CA GLU A 27 -30.62 9.91 27.88
C GLU A 27 -30.41 8.43 27.52
N ASN A 28 -31.47 7.71 27.14
CA ASN A 28 -31.42 6.33 26.71
C ASN A 28 -30.65 6.13 25.39
N GLU A 29 -30.79 7.05 24.42
CA GLU A 29 -30.07 6.98 23.14
C GLU A 29 -28.57 7.30 23.35
N LYS A 30 -28.24 8.14 24.33
CA LYS A 30 -26.84 8.43 24.70
C LYS A 30 -26.15 7.21 25.34
N GLU A 31 -26.87 6.45 26.16
CA GLU A 31 -26.36 5.20 26.73
C GLU A 31 -26.17 4.11 25.66
N GLU A 32 -27.07 4.06 24.67
CA GLU A 32 -26.99 3.10 23.57
C GLU A 32 -25.82 3.40 22.62
N ILE A 33 -25.58 4.68 22.31
CA ILE A 33 -24.42 5.13 21.53
C ILE A 33 -23.11 4.83 22.28
N LYS A 34 -23.09 5.01 23.61
CA LYS A 34 -21.90 4.72 24.42
C LYS A 34 -21.58 3.21 24.47
N LYS A 35 -22.61 2.37 24.52
CA LYS A 35 -22.44 0.91 24.41
C LYS A 35 -21.90 0.48 23.06
N GLN A 36 -22.40 1.07 21.98
CA GLN A 36 -21.91 0.79 20.62
C GLN A 36 -20.44 1.21 20.46
N GLN A 37 -20.03 2.34 21.05
CA GLN A 37 -18.64 2.78 21.05
C GLN A 37 -17.71 1.87 21.88
N GLU A 38 -18.17 1.35 23.03
CA GLU A 38 -17.40 0.39 23.85
C GLU A 38 -17.28 -1.00 23.20
N GLU A 39 -18.28 -1.44 22.42
CA GLU A 39 -18.21 -2.68 21.62
C GLU A 39 -17.27 -2.51 20.41
N GLU A 40 -17.29 -1.36 19.72
CA GLU A 40 -16.37 -1.06 18.61
C GLU A 40 -14.90 -0.93 19.06
N GLU A 41 -14.62 -0.41 20.26
CA GLU A 41 -13.26 -0.35 20.82
C GLU A 41 -12.71 -1.74 21.19
N GLN A 42 -13.58 -2.68 21.62
CA GLN A 42 -13.18 -4.06 21.93
C GLN A 42 -12.86 -4.87 20.67
N ASP A 43 -13.61 -4.66 19.59
CA ASP A 43 -13.34 -5.31 18.30
C ASP A 43 -12.03 -4.79 17.66
N GLN A 44 -11.71 -3.49 17.79
CA GLN A 44 -10.44 -2.93 17.29
C GLN A 44 -9.21 -3.47 18.01
N GLN A 45 -9.27 -3.68 19.33
CA GLN A 45 -8.14 -4.23 20.10
C GLN A 45 -7.85 -5.71 19.76
N GLN A 46 -8.85 -6.46 19.29
CA GLN A 46 -8.69 -7.85 18.89
C GLN A 46 -8.10 -8.00 17.47
N GLU A 47 -8.40 -7.07 16.56
CA GLU A 47 -7.79 -7.03 15.22
C GLU A 47 -6.27 -6.73 15.26
N ASP A 48 -5.80 -5.97 16.25
CA ASP A 48 -4.37 -5.64 16.41
C ASP A 48 -3.52 -6.82 16.95
N GLU A 49 -4.11 -7.71 17.76
CA GLU A 49 -3.42 -8.91 18.26
C GLU A 49 -3.33 -10.02 17.19
N ASP A 50 -4.36 -10.16 16.34
CA ASP A 50 -4.36 -11.15 15.25
C ASP A 50 -3.37 -10.80 14.11
N ASN A 51 -3.08 -9.51 13.91
CA ASN A 51 -2.05 -9.04 12.96
C ASN A 51 -0.60 -9.33 13.41
N LYS A 52 -0.40 -9.71 14.69
CA LYS A 52 0.91 -10.09 15.25
C LYS A 52 1.24 -11.57 15.03
N ILE A 53 0.25 -12.38 14.67
CA ILE A 53 0.36 -13.84 14.48
C ILE A 53 0.34 -14.17 12.97
N VAL A 54 1.14 -13.46 12.17
CA VAL A 54 1.44 -13.90 10.81
C VAL A 54 2.85 -14.47 10.80
N PRO A 55 3.05 -15.78 10.52
CA PRO A 55 4.39 -16.35 10.44
C PRO A 55 5.17 -15.67 9.32
N GLU A 56 6.37 -15.19 9.65
CA GLU A 56 7.30 -14.52 8.75
C GLU A 56 7.62 -15.43 7.55
N ILE A 57 7.03 -15.10 6.39
CA ILE A 57 7.30 -15.79 5.13
C ILE A 57 8.76 -15.53 4.75
N LYS A 58 9.59 -16.57 4.83
CA LYS A 58 10.98 -16.54 4.37
C LYS A 58 11.00 -16.03 2.92
N LYS A 59 11.69 -14.92 2.70
CA LYS A 59 11.95 -14.39 1.35
C LYS A 59 12.87 -15.37 0.65
N GLU A 60 12.33 -16.15 -0.28
CA GLU A 60 13.16 -16.91 -1.20
C GLU A 60 13.82 -15.94 -2.20
N GLU A 61 15.14 -15.94 -2.20
CA GLU A 61 15.97 -15.15 -3.10
C GLU A 61 15.78 -15.66 -4.54
N ASN A 62 15.21 -14.83 -5.40
CA ASN A 62 15.05 -15.17 -6.81
C ASN A 62 16.43 -15.22 -7.50
N ASN A 63 16.75 -16.40 -8.04
CA ASN A 63 17.94 -16.69 -8.83
C ASN A 63 18.17 -15.67 -9.96
N THR A 64 19.37 -15.08 -9.97
CA THR A 64 19.92 -14.22 -11.01
C THR A 64 19.96 -14.95 -12.37
N VAL A 65 19.31 -14.37 -13.38
CA VAL A 65 19.44 -14.79 -14.77
C VAL A 65 20.84 -14.39 -15.28
N ASN A 66 21.68 -15.39 -15.54
CA ASN A 66 22.99 -15.25 -16.18
C ASN A 66 22.84 -14.87 -17.65
N ASN A 67 23.32 -13.67 -18.03
CA ASN A 67 23.59 -13.31 -19.42
C ASN A 67 25.12 -13.24 -19.62
N ASN A 68 25.70 -14.32 -20.13
CA ASN A 68 27.09 -14.36 -20.59
C ASN A 68 27.12 -14.09 -22.10
N ASN A 69 27.40 -12.85 -22.49
CA ASN A 69 27.92 -12.53 -23.83
C ASN A 69 29.23 -11.76 -23.63
N ASN A 70 30.35 -12.46 -23.77
CA ASN A 70 31.67 -11.84 -23.91
C ASN A 70 32.10 -12.05 -25.36
N ASP A 71 31.88 -11.02 -26.16
CA ASP A 71 32.44 -10.89 -27.51
C ASP A 71 33.92 -10.46 -27.42
N ASP A 72 34.77 -11.28 -28.05
CA ASP A 72 36.00 -10.95 -28.77
C ASP A 72 37.14 -10.14 -28.09
N ASP A 73 38.11 -10.90 -27.55
CA ASP A 73 39.50 -10.48 -27.35
C ASP A 73 40.24 -10.35 -28.70
N ASN A 74 40.15 -9.19 -29.36
CA ASN A 74 41.06 -8.84 -30.44
C ASN A 74 42.31 -8.12 -29.89
N THR A 75 43.33 -8.91 -29.60
CA THR A 75 44.63 -8.46 -29.11
C THR A 75 45.48 -7.85 -30.24
N LYS A 76 45.67 -6.53 -30.14
CA LYS A 76 46.75 -5.67 -30.67
C LYS A 76 47.83 -6.34 -31.55
N LYS A 77 47.85 -5.99 -32.83
CA LYS A 77 49.10 -5.86 -33.61
C LYS A 77 49.44 -4.39 -33.80
N VAL A 78 50.51 -3.98 -33.11
CA VAL A 78 51.21 -2.72 -33.29
C VAL A 78 51.99 -2.75 -34.60
N SER A 79 51.71 -1.81 -35.51
CA SER A 79 52.65 -1.51 -36.59
C SER A 79 52.68 -0.01 -36.90
N ASN A 80 53.75 0.60 -36.41
CA ASN A 80 54.55 1.63 -37.07
C ASN A 80 53.80 2.86 -37.63
N VAL A 81 53.36 3.75 -36.75
CA VAL A 81 53.01 5.12 -37.15
C VAL A 81 54.22 6.02 -36.95
N LYS A 82 54.87 6.30 -38.08
CA LYS A 82 55.78 7.42 -38.36
C LYS A 82 55.42 8.63 -37.47
N ARG A 83 56.38 9.21 -36.75
CA ARG A 83 56.20 10.43 -35.93
C ARG A 83 55.72 11.58 -36.82
N GLY A 84 54.41 11.66 -37.03
CA GLY A 84 53.73 12.74 -37.72
C GLY A 84 53.76 13.96 -36.81
N VAL A 85 54.27 15.06 -37.35
CA VAL A 85 54.05 16.40 -36.80
C VAL A 85 52.56 16.52 -36.47
N CYS A 86 52.23 16.76 -35.21
CA CYS A 86 50.84 16.93 -34.79
C CYS A 86 50.28 18.18 -35.47
N GLN A 87 49.58 17.99 -36.58
CA GLN A 87 48.78 19.03 -37.19
C GLN A 87 47.58 19.23 -36.27
N ILE A 88 47.70 20.19 -35.35
CA ILE A 88 46.66 20.56 -34.38
C ILE A 88 45.56 21.26 -35.19
N GLN A 89 44.67 20.47 -35.78
CA GLN A 89 43.40 20.96 -36.30
C GLN A 89 42.42 20.97 -35.11
N GLY A 90 42.59 21.98 -34.26
CA GLY A 90 41.85 22.17 -33.01
C GLY A 90 42.03 23.61 -32.52
N PRO A 91 41.08 24.14 -31.73
CA PRO A 91 40.67 25.55 -31.74
C PRO A 91 41.82 26.50 -31.45
N THR A 92 42.01 27.50 -32.33
CA THR A 92 42.68 28.82 -32.21
C THR A 92 43.74 29.06 -31.11
N ARG A 93 44.41 28.03 -30.60
CA ARG A 93 45.54 28.20 -29.68
C ARG A 93 46.77 28.39 -30.55
N GLY A 94 47.46 29.51 -30.34
CA GLY A 94 48.72 29.80 -31.03
C GLY A 94 49.72 28.66 -30.84
N LYS A 95 50.55 28.43 -31.86
CA LYS A 95 51.64 27.45 -31.77
C LYS A 95 52.60 27.91 -30.66
N PRO A 96 53.01 27.04 -29.73
CA PRO A 96 53.98 27.42 -28.70
C PRO A 96 55.31 27.80 -29.36
N VAL A 97 55.99 28.81 -28.81
CA VAL A 97 57.24 29.36 -29.35
C VAL A 97 58.33 28.29 -29.52
N SER A 98 58.35 27.28 -28.63
CA SER A 98 59.31 26.17 -28.66
C SER A 98 58.97 25.04 -29.64
N GLY A 99 57.83 25.10 -30.33
CA GLY A 99 57.34 24.07 -31.25
C GLY A 99 56.96 22.73 -30.60
N ARG A 100 57.26 22.54 -29.31
CA ARG A 100 56.97 21.32 -28.54
C ARG A 100 55.77 21.54 -27.64
N VAL A 101 54.72 20.76 -27.87
CA VAL A 101 53.52 20.75 -27.02
C VAL A 101 53.80 19.93 -25.76
N TRP A 102 53.82 20.57 -24.61
CA TRP A 102 54.11 19.90 -23.32
C TRP A 102 52.87 19.22 -22.68
N LYS A 103 51.65 19.59 -23.10
CA LYS A 103 50.38 18.99 -22.66
C LYS A 103 49.44 18.81 -23.85
N THR A 104 48.93 17.60 -24.06
CA THR A 104 47.87 17.36 -25.05
C THR A 104 46.52 17.79 -24.48
N PRO A 105 45.67 18.50 -25.24
CA PRO A 105 44.31 18.79 -24.78
C PRO A 105 43.51 17.49 -24.69
N SER A 106 42.88 17.22 -23.55
CA SER A 106 42.00 16.06 -23.38
C SER A 106 40.68 16.31 -24.13
N THR A 107 40.49 15.66 -25.28
CA THR A 107 39.27 15.76 -26.11
C THR A 107 38.17 14.78 -25.70
N LYS A 108 38.49 13.78 -24.86
CA LYS A 108 37.63 12.62 -24.60
C LYS A 108 36.42 12.92 -23.70
N PHE A 109 36.53 13.90 -22.80
CA PHE A 109 35.46 14.21 -21.84
C PHE A 109 34.28 14.94 -22.49
N ASN A 110 34.54 15.86 -23.42
CA ASN A 110 33.49 16.65 -24.08
C ASN A 110 32.70 15.86 -25.14
N SER A 111 33.26 14.79 -25.72
CA SER A 111 32.52 13.89 -26.61
C SER A 111 31.66 12.89 -25.84
N ALA A 112 32.12 12.42 -24.68
CA ALA A 112 31.37 11.52 -23.80
C ALA A 112 30.16 12.19 -23.11
N ILE A 113 30.14 13.52 -22.97
CA ILE A 113 28.99 14.25 -22.40
C ILE A 113 27.82 14.39 -23.39
N LYS A 114 28.00 14.07 -24.68
CA LYS A 114 26.90 14.03 -25.67
C LYS A 114 25.95 12.82 -25.50
N VAL A 115 25.97 12.17 -24.33
CA VAL A 115 25.23 10.94 -24.01
C VAL A 115 23.72 11.14 -23.79
N ASN A 116 23.23 12.36 -23.56
CA ASN A 116 21.83 12.58 -23.17
C ASN A 116 20.81 12.80 -24.31
N LYS A 117 21.13 12.44 -25.55
CA LYS A 117 20.11 12.43 -26.64
C LYS A 117 19.35 11.11 -26.77
N GLY A 118 19.89 10.01 -26.23
CA GLY A 118 19.25 8.69 -26.28
C GLY A 118 18.35 8.35 -25.09
N LEU A 119 18.48 9.07 -23.97
CA LEU A 119 17.71 8.83 -22.74
C LEU A 119 16.47 9.74 -22.60
N GLN A 120 16.24 10.63 -23.57
CA GLN A 120 15.07 11.50 -23.54
C GLN A 120 13.88 10.80 -24.18
N THR A 121 13.05 10.16 -23.35
CA THR A 121 11.73 9.70 -23.78
C THR A 121 10.86 10.89 -24.13
N THR A 122 10.07 10.76 -25.20
CA THR A 122 9.10 11.79 -25.58
C THR A 122 8.02 11.93 -24.51
N PHE A 123 7.34 13.07 -24.47
CA PHE A 123 6.26 13.29 -23.50
C PHE A 123 5.16 12.22 -23.60
N GLU A 124 4.80 11.84 -24.82
CA GLU A 124 3.82 10.78 -25.09
C GLU A 124 4.24 9.43 -24.50
N GLN A 125 5.51 9.04 -24.65
CA GLN A 125 6.04 7.81 -24.05
C GLN A 125 5.97 7.85 -22.52
N LYS A 126 6.22 9.03 -21.92
CA LYS A 126 6.08 9.21 -20.47
C LYS A 126 4.63 9.10 -20.01
N GLN A 127 3.67 9.62 -20.78
CA GLN A 127 2.25 9.48 -20.47
C GLN A 127 1.80 8.02 -20.54
N LYS A 128 2.17 7.32 -21.61
CA LYS A 128 1.90 5.88 -21.75
C LYS A 128 2.45 5.06 -20.58
N GLN A 129 3.70 5.32 -20.19
CA GLN A 129 4.31 4.66 -19.02
C GLN A 129 3.56 4.95 -17.72
N ARG A 130 3.05 6.17 -17.52
CA ARG A 130 2.25 6.53 -16.34
C ARG A 130 0.91 5.82 -16.33
N GLU A 131 0.25 5.74 -17.48
CA GLU A 131 -1.02 5.02 -17.66
C GLU A 131 -0.84 3.51 -17.41
N ASP A 132 0.22 2.91 -17.96
CA ASP A 132 0.54 1.50 -17.74
C ASP A 132 0.80 1.21 -16.26
N LEU A 133 1.59 2.05 -15.58
CA LEU A 133 1.83 1.94 -14.14
C LEU A 133 0.55 2.10 -13.32
N LYS A 134 -0.32 3.03 -13.70
CA LYS A 134 -1.61 3.25 -13.04
C LYS A 134 -2.49 2.00 -13.17
N ARG A 135 -2.62 1.46 -14.38
CA ARG A 135 -3.37 0.23 -14.66
C ARG A 135 -2.82 -0.98 -13.90
N MET A 136 -1.51 -1.11 -13.78
CA MET A 136 -0.91 -2.19 -12.99
C MET A 136 -1.22 -2.06 -11.49
N LYS A 137 -1.17 -0.84 -10.95
CA LYS A 137 -1.51 -0.58 -9.55
C LYS A 137 -2.98 -0.83 -9.25
N GLU A 138 -3.89 -0.42 -10.14
CA GLU A 138 -5.32 -0.69 -10.03
C GLU A 138 -5.57 -2.20 -9.95
N LYS A 139 -5.00 -2.98 -10.90
CA LYS A 139 -5.10 -4.45 -10.86
C LYS A 139 -4.51 -5.06 -9.59
N GLN A 140 -3.39 -4.53 -9.11
CA GLN A 140 -2.78 -5.00 -7.86
C GLN A 140 -3.69 -4.74 -6.66
N ASN A 141 -4.32 -3.57 -6.61
CA ASN A 141 -5.27 -3.22 -5.55
C ASN A 141 -6.52 -4.10 -5.61
N GLU A 142 -7.09 -4.31 -6.81
CA GLU A 142 -8.23 -5.22 -7.01
C GLU A 142 -7.95 -6.63 -6.49
N ILE A 143 -6.74 -7.17 -6.75
CA ILE A 143 -6.35 -8.49 -6.25
C ILE A 143 -6.27 -8.49 -4.72
N ARG A 144 -5.66 -7.45 -4.12
CA ARG A 144 -5.55 -7.33 -2.66
C ARG A 144 -6.91 -7.21 -1.99
N GLU A 145 -7.79 -6.38 -2.54
CA GLU A 145 -9.14 -6.18 -2.04
C GLU A 145 -9.94 -7.47 -2.08
N LYS A 146 -9.90 -8.22 -3.20
CA LYS A 146 -10.54 -9.55 -3.30
C LYS A 146 -10.04 -10.49 -2.21
N THR A 147 -8.72 -10.62 -2.06
CA THR A 147 -8.16 -11.50 -1.02
C THR A 147 -8.49 -11.05 0.40
N LYS A 148 -8.70 -9.74 0.63
CA LYS A 148 -9.13 -9.21 1.92
C LYS A 148 -10.59 -9.53 2.19
N GLN A 149 -11.47 -9.35 1.19
CA GLN A 149 -12.88 -9.70 1.30
C GLN A 149 -13.07 -11.20 1.54
N ASP A 150 -12.38 -12.05 0.79
CA ASP A 150 -12.46 -13.52 0.98
C ASP A 150 -12.10 -13.95 2.41
N LYS A 151 -11.09 -13.28 3.02
CA LYS A 151 -10.69 -13.55 4.41
C LYS A 151 -11.72 -13.06 5.42
N ILE A 152 -12.29 -11.88 5.20
CA ILE A 152 -13.34 -11.31 6.04
C ILE A 152 -14.59 -12.21 6.00
N ASP A 153 -15.00 -12.63 4.81
CA ASP A 153 -16.15 -13.52 4.61
C ASP A 153 -15.94 -14.88 5.28
N MET A 154 -14.73 -15.44 5.18
CA MET A 154 -14.35 -16.66 5.91
C MET A 154 -14.45 -16.46 7.42
N HIS A 155 -13.91 -15.36 7.97
CA HIS A 155 -13.97 -15.07 9.40
C HIS A 155 -15.40 -14.84 9.89
N ASN A 156 -16.22 -14.11 9.13
CA ASN A 156 -17.63 -13.90 9.42
C ASN A 156 -18.39 -15.22 9.45
N SER A 157 -18.18 -16.09 8.45
CA SER A 157 -18.77 -17.43 8.40
C SER A 157 -18.36 -18.27 9.61
N ILE A 158 -17.09 -18.21 10.04
CA ILE A 158 -16.61 -18.93 11.23
C ILE A 158 -17.26 -18.37 12.51
N ARG A 159 -17.34 -17.04 12.64
CA ARG A 159 -17.96 -16.35 13.77
C ARG A 159 -19.44 -16.71 13.89
N GLU A 160 -20.18 -16.70 12.79
CA GLU A 160 -21.59 -17.11 12.74
C GLU A 160 -21.76 -18.58 13.11
N ASN A 161 -20.96 -19.47 12.53
CA ASN A 161 -20.99 -20.89 12.87
C ASN A 161 -20.66 -21.15 14.34
N LYS A 162 -19.75 -20.38 14.93
CA LYS A 162 -19.43 -20.45 16.36
C LYS A 162 -20.62 -20.01 17.21
N LYS A 163 -21.27 -18.88 16.87
CA LYS A 163 -22.50 -18.42 17.53
C LYS A 163 -23.62 -19.48 17.46
N ILE A 164 -23.84 -20.06 16.28
CA ILE A 164 -24.83 -21.12 16.08
C ILE A 164 -24.49 -22.36 16.93
N LYS A 165 -23.21 -22.77 16.99
CA LYS A 165 -22.78 -23.88 17.83
C LYS A 165 -23.02 -23.59 19.30
N GLU A 166 -22.69 -22.40 19.78
CA GLU A 166 -22.93 -22.00 21.18
C GLU A 166 -24.42 -22.00 21.51
N GLU A 167 -25.27 -21.50 20.63
CA GLU A 167 -26.73 -21.56 20.78
C GLU A 167 -27.25 -23.00 20.76
N ASN A 168 -26.75 -23.84 19.86
CA ASN A 168 -27.13 -25.24 19.79
C ASN A 168 -26.68 -26.00 21.03
N ILE A 169 -25.48 -25.71 21.55
CA ILE A 169 -24.99 -26.26 22.82
C ILE A 169 -25.95 -25.86 23.94
N LYS A 170 -26.28 -24.56 24.09
CA LYS A 170 -27.24 -24.07 25.09
C LYS A 170 -28.63 -24.70 24.94
N LYS A 171 -29.12 -24.89 23.71
CA LYS A 171 -30.43 -25.54 23.42
C LYS A 171 -30.40 -27.04 23.69
N SER A 172 -29.27 -27.70 23.42
CA SER A 172 -29.07 -29.14 23.64
C SER A 172 -28.73 -29.48 25.08
N GLU A 173 -28.35 -28.50 25.90
CA GLU A 173 -28.06 -28.67 27.31
C GLU A 173 -29.36 -29.07 28.02
N GLN A 174 -29.53 -30.37 28.25
CA GLN A 174 -30.68 -30.92 28.95
C GLN A 174 -30.50 -30.71 30.46
N VAL A 175 -30.73 -29.48 30.92
CA VAL A 175 -30.51 -29.10 32.33
C VAL A 175 -31.69 -29.54 33.18
N GLN A 176 -31.42 -30.28 34.26
CA GLN A 176 -32.39 -30.44 35.34
C GLN A 176 -32.38 -29.17 36.21
N VAL A 177 -33.39 -28.31 36.04
CA VAL A 177 -33.48 -27.03 36.77
C VAL A 177 -33.72 -27.28 38.26
N ILE A 178 -32.72 -26.96 39.10
CA ILE A 178 -32.83 -27.06 40.56
C ILE A 178 -33.11 -25.68 41.15
N ASN A 179 -34.40 -25.38 41.31
CA ASN A 179 -34.86 -24.07 41.81
C ASN A 179 -34.52 -23.78 43.28
N ASN A 180 -34.24 -24.81 44.09
CA ASN A 180 -33.92 -24.64 45.51
C ASN A 180 -32.62 -25.36 45.87
N THR A 181 -31.59 -24.58 46.16
CA THR A 181 -30.24 -25.06 46.49
C THR A 181 -30.17 -25.86 47.79
N LEU A 182 -31.13 -25.67 48.71
CA LEU A 182 -31.24 -26.47 49.93
C LEU A 182 -31.61 -27.93 49.64
N LYS A 183 -32.24 -28.22 48.49
CA LYS A 183 -32.54 -29.59 48.08
C LYS A 183 -31.26 -30.38 47.78
N LEU A 184 -30.24 -29.76 47.17
CA LEU A 184 -28.95 -30.41 46.87
C LEU A 184 -28.29 -30.99 48.13
N LYS A 185 -28.37 -30.25 49.25
CA LYS A 185 -27.81 -30.67 50.54
C LYS A 185 -28.61 -31.81 51.20
N LYS A 186 -29.88 -31.99 50.83
CA LYS A 186 -30.78 -33.01 51.38
C LYS A 186 -30.83 -34.31 50.56
N LEU A 187 -30.28 -34.31 49.34
CA LEU A 187 -30.29 -35.49 48.48
C LEU A 187 -29.38 -36.60 49.00
N SER A 188 -29.79 -37.85 48.79
CA SER A 188 -28.96 -39.00 49.11
C SER A 188 -27.84 -39.17 48.08
N LYS A 189 -26.78 -39.90 48.45
CA LYS A 189 -25.65 -40.23 47.55
C LYS A 189 -26.08 -40.94 46.26
N LYS A 190 -27.23 -41.62 46.24
CA LYS A 190 -27.78 -42.29 45.06
C LYS A 190 -28.42 -41.28 44.10
N ASP A 191 -29.17 -40.33 44.62
CA ASP A 191 -29.83 -39.30 43.81
C ASP A 191 -28.80 -38.38 43.13
N TRP A 192 -27.72 -38.04 43.84
CA TRP A 192 -26.59 -37.29 43.26
C TRP A 192 -25.97 -37.98 42.03
N LYS A 193 -25.91 -39.32 42.01
CA LYS A 193 -25.40 -40.06 40.84
C LYS A 193 -26.36 -39.99 39.65
N LEU A 194 -27.67 -39.88 39.90
CA LEU A 194 -28.68 -39.76 38.87
C LEU A 194 -28.66 -38.37 38.23
N TYR A 195 -28.50 -37.32 39.04
CA TYR A 195 -28.31 -35.94 38.55
C TYR A 195 -26.99 -35.74 37.78
N ARG A 196 -25.93 -36.48 38.13
CA ARG A 196 -24.60 -36.37 37.48
C ARG A 196 -24.50 -37.12 36.15
N LYS A 197 -25.42 -38.05 35.86
CA LYS A 197 -25.34 -38.96 34.70
C LYS A 197 -26.11 -38.44 33.47
N ASN A 198 -26.76 -37.28 33.58
CA ASN A 198 -27.36 -36.55 32.47
C ASN A 198 -26.56 -35.27 32.23
#